data_AF-A0A9P8QI29-F1
#
_entry.id   AF-A0A9P8QI29-F1
#
_cell.length_a   1.000
_cell.length_b   1.000
_cell.length_c   1.000
_cell.angle_alpha   90.00
_cell.angle_beta   90.00
_cell.angle_gamma   90.00
#
_symmetry.space_group_name_H-M   'P 1'
#
loop_
_entity.id
_entity.type
_entity.pdbx_description
1 polymer ?
#
loop_
_entity_poly.entity_id
_entity_poly.type
_entity_poly.pdbx_seq_one_letter_code
_entity_poly.pdbx_strand_id
1 'polypeptide(L)'
;MYLVNDEFYAGGENHGVAWKAKKNGIIWRGEASGGRAGEDVWHHFHRYRLVQMLNGTTVSQTEKSNERSLAFDMLSRRLYRSQALSRGRIGAWLDGSANAGFVKLCPPGTHQHGYKYLPDVDGNSFSARYHGFLPSSSLPLKATIYAERHDDGLTPWMHFAPFDNTFHDLYSILDYFADGPGRPGDTAAQFVAKKLVRRGRSRF
;
A
#
# COMPACT_ATOMS: atom_id res chain seq x y z
N MET A 1 5.77 -19.45 9.72
CA MET A 1 4.71 -18.43 9.60
C MET A 1 4.03 -18.45 8.22
N TYR A 2 4.78 -18.48 7.10
CA TYR A 2 4.23 -18.64 5.74
C TYR A 2 3.70 -20.05 5.37
N LEU A 3 3.81 -21.02 6.28
CA LEU A 3 3.39 -22.42 6.07
C LEU A 3 2.01 -22.70 6.68
N VAL A 4 1.32 -21.66 7.15
CA VAL A 4 0.02 -21.78 7.79
C VAL A 4 -1.04 -21.42 6.74
N ASN A 5 -1.98 -22.32 6.49
CA ASN A 5 -3.11 -22.13 5.55
C ASN A 5 -4.19 -21.19 6.09
N ASP A 6 -3.82 -20.25 6.95
CA ASP A 6 -4.75 -19.25 7.46
C ASP A 6 -5.08 -18.26 6.35
N GLU A 7 -6.36 -18.12 6.00
CA GLU A 7 -6.84 -17.20 4.96
C GLU A 7 -6.38 -15.75 5.20
N PHE A 8 -6.16 -15.35 6.44
CA PHE A 8 -5.65 -14.02 6.80
C PHE A 8 -4.25 -13.76 6.22
N TYR A 9 -3.38 -14.78 6.19
CA TYR A 9 -1.98 -14.65 5.78
C TYR A 9 -1.73 -15.20 4.37
N ALA A 10 -2.42 -16.28 4.01
CA ALA A 10 -2.28 -16.93 2.70
C ALA A 10 -3.13 -16.26 1.61
N GLY A 11 -4.09 -15.39 1.99
CA GLY A 11 -4.93 -14.67 1.03
C GLY A 11 -6.02 -15.52 0.38
N GLY A 12 -6.24 -16.76 0.84
CA GLY A 12 -7.31 -17.66 0.41
C GLY A 12 -7.31 -17.99 -1.10
N GLU A 13 -8.35 -18.70 -1.54
CA GLU A 13 -8.50 -19.14 -2.95
C GLU A 13 -8.95 -18.03 -3.91
N ASN A 14 -9.50 -16.92 -3.38
CA ASN A 14 -10.01 -15.83 -4.21
C ASN A 14 -8.90 -14.82 -4.55
N HIS A 15 -8.47 -14.85 -5.81
CA HIS A 15 -7.39 -14.04 -6.35
C HIS A 15 -7.82 -12.67 -6.88
N GLY A 16 -9.07 -12.28 -6.59
CA GLY A 16 -9.68 -11.04 -7.04
C GLY A 16 -10.07 -11.05 -8.53
N VAL A 17 -10.55 -9.89 -8.99
CA VAL A 17 -11.00 -9.69 -10.38
C VAL A 17 -9.84 -9.29 -11.30
N ALA A 18 -10.03 -9.40 -12.62
CA ALA A 18 -9.05 -8.93 -13.60
C ALA A 18 -8.70 -7.45 -13.41
N TRP A 19 -7.46 -7.05 -13.72
CA TRP A 19 -6.94 -5.67 -13.55
C TRP A 19 -7.91 -4.57 -14.02
N LYS A 20 -8.54 -4.76 -15.18
CA LYS A 20 -9.48 -3.78 -15.77
C LYS A 20 -10.74 -3.58 -14.93
N ALA A 21 -11.15 -4.57 -14.16
CA ALA A 21 -12.32 -4.53 -13.29
C ALA A 21 -11.99 -4.08 -11.85
N LYS A 22 -10.70 -3.92 -11.52
CA LYS A 22 -10.29 -3.46 -10.19
C LYS A 22 -10.51 -1.96 -10.04
N LYS A 23 -10.87 -1.53 -8.82
CA LYS A 23 -10.92 -0.10 -8.45
C LYS A 23 -9.53 0.50 -8.58
N ASN A 24 -9.42 1.62 -9.29
CA ASN A 24 -8.19 2.40 -9.38
C ASN A 24 -7.95 3.17 -8.07
N GLY A 25 -7.45 2.45 -7.08
CA GLY A 25 -7.30 2.96 -5.72
C GLY A 25 -6.41 2.08 -4.88
N ILE A 26 -6.02 2.63 -3.73
CA ILE A 26 -5.18 1.99 -2.73
C ILE A 26 -6.02 1.52 -1.55
N ILE A 27 -5.78 0.30 -1.05
CA ILE A 27 -6.45 -0.23 0.13
C ILE A 27 -5.43 -0.75 1.14
N TRP A 28 -5.63 -0.41 2.41
CA TRP A 28 -4.90 -1.04 3.50
C TRP A 28 -5.85 -1.43 4.63
N ARG A 29 -5.76 -2.68 5.06
CA ARG A 29 -6.40 -3.20 6.26
C ARG A 29 -5.44 -4.05 7.05
N GLY A 30 -5.29 -3.75 8.33
CA GLY A 30 -4.44 -4.53 9.22
C GLY A 30 -4.66 -4.16 10.68
N GLU A 31 -3.99 -4.90 11.56
CA GLU A 31 -3.95 -4.58 12.97
C GLU A 31 -2.90 -3.50 13.26
N ALA A 32 -3.09 -2.81 14.38
CA ALA A 32 -2.13 -1.86 14.96
C ALA A 32 -0.92 -2.56 15.61
N SER A 33 -0.38 -3.60 14.98
CA SER A 33 0.86 -4.24 15.41
C SER A 33 2.06 -3.38 15.02
N GLY A 34 3.18 -3.51 15.75
CA GLY A 34 4.34 -2.62 15.67
C GLY A 34 4.65 -1.89 16.98
N GLY A 35 3.82 -2.08 18.02
CA GLY A 35 4.06 -1.60 19.37
C GLY A 35 2.76 -1.47 20.17
N ARG A 36 2.87 -0.89 21.38
CA ARG A 36 1.70 -0.54 22.20
C ARG A 36 1.42 0.95 22.06
N ALA A 37 0.40 1.30 21.28
CA ALA A 37 -0.01 2.68 21.11
C ALA A 37 -0.65 3.23 22.39
N GLY A 38 -0.07 4.30 22.91
CA GLY A 38 -0.65 5.18 23.93
C GLY A 38 -1.01 6.53 23.33
N GLU A 39 -1.77 7.34 24.09
CA GLU A 39 -2.28 8.66 23.66
C GLU A 39 -1.16 9.59 23.18
N ASP A 40 -0.01 9.58 23.85
CA ASP A 40 1.10 10.48 23.54
C ASP A 40 2.10 9.91 22.53
N VAL A 41 1.95 8.65 22.09
CA VAL A 41 3.00 7.96 21.30
C VAL A 41 2.48 7.26 20.05
N TRP A 42 1.16 7.18 19.85
CA TRP A 42 0.57 6.46 18.72
C TRP A 42 1.09 6.95 17.35
N HIS A 43 1.42 8.24 17.26
CA HIS A 43 1.84 8.90 16.03
C HIS A 43 3.26 8.54 15.59
N HIS A 44 4.06 7.93 16.47
CA HIS A 44 5.39 7.42 16.11
C HIS A 44 5.37 6.06 15.38
N PHE A 45 4.26 5.34 15.42
CA PHE A 45 4.15 4.02 14.80
C PHE A 45 3.85 4.12 13.29
N HIS A 46 4.59 3.34 12.50
CA HIS A 46 4.52 3.35 11.04
C HIS A 46 3.14 2.95 10.49
N ARG A 47 2.42 1.99 11.09
CA ARG A 47 1.06 1.67 10.60
C ARG A 47 0.05 2.79 10.85
N TYR A 48 0.19 3.52 11.95
CA TYR A 48 -0.63 4.71 12.22
C TYR A 48 -0.29 5.81 11.22
N ARG A 49 1.00 6.02 10.96
CA ARG A 49 1.48 6.95 9.94
C ARG A 49 0.90 6.62 8.56
N LEU A 50 0.95 5.36 8.12
CA LEU A 50 0.36 4.95 6.84
C LEU A 50 -1.14 5.27 6.76
N VAL A 51 -1.90 4.95 7.82
CA VAL A 51 -3.34 5.25 7.87
C VAL A 51 -3.59 6.76 7.78
N GLN A 52 -2.82 7.57 8.51
CA GLN A 52 -2.92 9.03 8.46
C GLN A 52 -2.55 9.59 7.09
N MET A 53 -1.53 9.04 6.43
CA MET A 53 -1.11 9.43 5.08
C MET A 53 -2.08 9.00 3.99
N LEU A 54 -2.93 8.01 4.24
CA LEU A 54 -4.00 7.58 3.33
C LEU A 54 -5.36 8.21 3.67
N ASN A 55 -5.45 9.02 4.72
CA ASN A 55 -6.65 9.73 5.13
C ASN A 55 -6.74 11.08 4.41
N GLY A 56 -7.63 11.19 3.42
CA GLY A 56 -7.72 12.39 2.57
C GLY A 56 -8.11 13.67 3.32
N THR A 57 -8.93 13.58 4.37
CA THR A 57 -9.21 14.72 5.28
C THR A 57 -7.94 15.22 5.98
N THR A 58 -7.16 14.32 6.57
CA THR A 58 -5.94 14.66 7.31
C THR A 58 -4.90 15.27 6.38
N VAL A 59 -4.70 14.66 5.21
CA VAL A 59 -3.78 15.17 4.19
C VAL A 59 -4.25 16.53 3.67
N SER A 60 -5.54 16.70 3.39
CA SER A 60 -6.10 17.99 2.93
C SER A 60 -5.91 19.11 3.96
N GLN A 61 -6.00 18.80 5.25
CA GLN A 61 -5.73 19.77 6.31
C GLN A 61 -4.25 20.16 6.31
N THR A 62 -3.35 19.16 6.30
CA THR A 62 -1.89 19.36 6.26
C THR A 62 -1.45 20.16 5.02
N GLU A 63 -2.08 19.94 3.86
CA GLU A 63 -1.83 20.70 2.62
C GLU A 63 -2.27 22.18 2.72
N LYS A 64 -3.29 22.50 3.52
CA LYS A 64 -3.86 23.86 3.65
C LYS A 64 -3.22 24.68 4.76
N SER A 65 -3.08 24.12 5.96
CA SER A 65 -2.66 24.88 7.13
C SER A 65 -1.14 25.06 7.20
N ASN A 66 -0.37 24.31 6.39
CA ASN A 66 1.09 24.20 6.54
C ASN A 66 1.51 23.75 7.96
N GLU A 67 0.55 23.25 8.75
CA GLU A 67 0.77 22.63 10.05
C GLU A 67 1.17 21.18 9.84
N ARG A 68 2.05 20.69 10.71
CA ARG A 68 2.50 19.30 10.67
C ARG A 68 1.42 18.39 11.23
N SER A 69 1.17 17.28 10.55
CA SER A 69 0.43 16.18 11.18
C SER A 69 1.30 15.60 12.29
N LEU A 70 0.67 15.13 13.38
CA LEU A 70 1.39 14.47 14.46
C LEU A 70 2.14 13.22 13.97
N ALA A 71 1.62 12.54 12.94
CA ALA A 71 2.10 11.24 12.50
C ALA A 71 3.03 11.27 11.28
N PHE A 72 3.02 12.34 10.48
CA PHE A 72 3.84 12.46 9.28
C PHE A 72 4.13 13.92 8.92
N ASP A 73 5.25 14.09 8.21
CA ASP A 73 5.57 15.35 7.55
C ASP A 73 5.22 15.27 6.06
N MET A 74 4.68 16.36 5.52
CA MET A 74 4.50 16.49 4.07
C MET A 74 5.79 17.01 3.44
N LEU A 75 6.25 16.33 2.39
CA LEU A 75 7.32 16.87 1.56
C LEU A 75 6.92 18.23 0.98
N SER A 76 7.92 19.09 0.78
CA SER A 76 7.71 20.35 0.07
C SER A 76 7.10 20.09 -1.30
N ARG A 77 6.06 20.84 -1.66
CA ARG A 77 5.40 20.76 -2.98
C ARG A 77 6.37 20.91 -4.16
N ARG A 78 7.52 21.56 -3.94
CA ARG A 78 8.58 21.75 -4.94
C ARG A 78 9.34 20.47 -5.27
N LEU A 79 9.31 19.47 -4.38
CA LEU A 79 9.95 18.17 -4.60
C LEU A 79 9.10 17.26 -5.48
N TYR A 80 7.78 17.48 -5.54
CA TYR A 80 6.92 16.76 -6.45
C TYR A 80 7.09 17.28 -7.88
N ARG A 81 7.49 16.39 -8.78
CA ARG A 81 7.65 16.71 -10.21
C ARG A 81 6.31 16.79 -10.95
N SER A 82 5.29 16.08 -10.48
CA SER A 82 4.01 16.05 -11.18
C SER A 82 3.13 17.24 -10.84
N GLN A 83 2.41 17.71 -11.86
CA GLN A 83 1.54 18.86 -11.72
C GLN A 83 0.31 18.58 -10.85
N ALA A 84 -0.08 17.31 -10.71
CA ALA A 84 -1.17 16.90 -9.83
C ALA A 84 -0.78 17.05 -8.36
N LEU A 85 0.37 16.51 -7.97
CA LEU A 85 0.89 16.59 -6.60
C LEU A 85 1.34 18.02 -6.25
N SER A 86 1.97 18.75 -7.18
CA SER A 86 2.47 20.10 -6.92
C SER A 86 1.36 21.12 -6.63
N ARG A 87 0.12 20.84 -7.06
CA ARG A 87 -1.06 21.71 -6.85
C ARG A 87 -1.72 21.54 -5.48
N GLY A 88 -1.25 20.62 -4.63
CA GLY A 88 -1.83 20.38 -3.30
C GLY A 88 -3.25 19.80 -3.39
N ARG A 89 -3.41 18.71 -4.15
CA ARG A 89 -4.69 18.02 -4.36
C ARG A 89 -4.63 16.57 -3.91
N ILE A 90 -3.66 16.22 -3.07
CA ILE A 90 -3.41 14.84 -2.66
C ILE A 90 -4.56 14.38 -1.78
N GLY A 91 -4.97 15.19 -0.80
CA GLY A 91 -6.06 14.82 0.10
C GLY A 91 -7.38 14.60 -0.63
N ALA A 92 -7.74 15.49 -1.56
CA ALA A 92 -8.93 15.35 -2.39
C ALA A 92 -8.90 14.10 -3.30
N TRP A 93 -7.71 13.71 -3.80
CA TRP A 93 -7.55 12.48 -4.56
C TRP A 93 -7.72 11.24 -3.67
N LEU A 94 -7.15 11.26 -2.46
CA LEU A 94 -7.27 10.16 -1.49
C LEU A 94 -8.71 9.91 -1.05
N ASP A 95 -9.54 10.94 -0.89
CA ASP A 95 -10.95 10.79 -0.48
C ASP A 95 -11.75 9.87 -1.41
N GLY A 96 -11.44 9.81 -2.71
CA GLY A 96 -12.10 8.92 -3.66
C GLY A 96 -11.35 7.60 -3.93
N SER A 97 -10.03 7.61 -3.75
CA SER A 97 -9.14 6.53 -4.23
C SER A 97 -8.51 5.69 -3.12
N ALA A 98 -8.44 6.18 -1.89
CA ALA A 98 -7.85 5.48 -0.77
C ALA A 98 -8.88 4.87 0.15
N ASN A 99 -8.53 3.72 0.71
CA ASN A 99 -9.33 3.05 1.71
C ASN A 99 -8.41 2.40 2.74
N ALA A 100 -8.11 3.10 3.83
CA ALA A 100 -7.21 2.62 4.87
C ALA A 100 -7.89 2.57 6.24
N GLY A 101 -7.58 1.55 7.05
CA GLY A 101 -8.09 1.48 8.41
C GLY A 101 -7.64 0.26 9.18
N PHE A 102 -7.65 0.38 10.51
CA PHE A 102 -7.38 -0.74 11.40
C PHE A 102 -8.58 -1.68 11.47
N VAL A 103 -8.31 -2.98 11.47
CA VAL A 103 -9.33 -4.03 11.67
C VAL A 103 -8.87 -4.95 12.78
N LYS A 104 -9.77 -5.22 13.74
CA LYS A 104 -9.54 -6.11 14.89
C LYS A 104 -10.56 -7.26 14.95
N LEU A 105 -11.58 -7.25 14.09
CA LEU A 105 -12.77 -8.11 14.22
C LEU A 105 -13.00 -9.04 13.03
N CYS A 106 -12.43 -8.76 11.86
CA CYS A 106 -12.58 -9.60 10.67
C CYS A 106 -11.26 -9.61 9.90
N PRO A 107 -10.72 -10.80 9.56
CA PRO A 107 -9.66 -10.92 8.57
C PRO A 107 -10.02 -10.09 7.35
N PRO A 108 -9.16 -9.15 6.92
CA PRO A 108 -9.37 -8.49 5.66
C PRO A 108 -8.97 -9.50 4.59
N GLY A 109 -9.84 -10.47 4.33
CA GLY A 109 -9.62 -11.52 3.35
C GLY A 109 -9.52 -10.93 1.95
N THR A 110 -10.01 -11.67 0.97
CA THR A 110 -9.82 -11.34 -0.46
C THR A 110 -10.52 -10.07 -0.95
N HIS A 111 -11.28 -9.40 -0.09
CA HIS A 111 -11.91 -8.10 -0.35
C HIS A 111 -10.91 -7.01 -0.78
N GLN A 112 -9.66 -7.06 -0.28
CA GLN A 112 -8.62 -6.12 -0.69
C GLN A 112 -8.20 -6.32 -2.16
N HIS A 113 -8.35 -7.53 -2.72
CA HIS A 113 -7.98 -7.86 -4.11
C HIS A 113 -8.88 -7.16 -5.14
N GLY A 114 -9.92 -6.43 -4.73
CA GLY A 114 -10.71 -5.56 -5.60
C GLY A 114 -10.02 -4.24 -5.98
N TYR A 115 -8.90 -3.90 -5.33
CA TYR A 115 -8.15 -2.66 -5.54
C TYR A 115 -6.86 -2.91 -6.30
N LYS A 116 -6.38 -1.91 -7.04
CA LYS A 116 -5.14 -2.02 -7.82
C LYS A 116 -3.87 -1.97 -6.98
N TYR A 117 -3.85 -1.22 -5.88
CA TYR A 117 -2.63 -1.00 -5.09
C TYR A 117 -2.76 -1.54 -3.68
N LEU A 118 -1.84 -2.43 -3.30
CA LEU A 118 -1.84 -3.15 -2.02
C LEU A 118 -0.55 -2.83 -1.24
N PRO A 119 -0.54 -1.79 -0.39
CA PRO A 119 0.56 -1.50 0.52
C PRO A 119 0.76 -2.60 1.56
N ASP A 120 2.01 -3.03 1.67
CA ASP A 120 2.52 -3.93 2.68
C ASP A 120 3.56 -3.20 3.53
N VAL A 121 3.32 -3.18 4.84
CA VAL A 121 4.14 -2.53 5.85
C VAL A 121 4.31 -3.47 7.04
N ASP A 122 5.51 -3.46 7.60
CA ASP A 122 5.88 -4.28 8.75
C ASP A 122 4.94 -4.10 9.95
N GLY A 123 4.97 -5.04 10.89
CA GLY A 123 4.32 -4.95 12.19
C GLY A 123 5.37 -4.97 13.30
N ASN A 124 5.20 -5.82 14.32
CA ASN A 124 6.26 -6.12 15.28
C ASN A 124 7.47 -6.81 14.61
N SER A 125 7.21 -7.49 13.48
CA SER A 125 8.18 -8.14 12.61
C SER A 125 7.74 -7.92 11.16
N PHE A 126 8.28 -8.68 10.22
CA PHE A 126 7.85 -8.69 8.82
C PHE A 126 6.34 -8.94 8.68
N SER A 127 5.76 -8.44 7.59
CA SER A 127 4.33 -8.61 7.30
C SER A 127 4.04 -9.94 6.62
N ALA A 128 3.51 -10.90 7.38
CA ALA A 128 3.11 -12.20 6.84
C ALA A 128 1.96 -12.13 5.81
N ARG A 129 1.30 -10.98 5.63
CA ARG A 129 0.23 -10.75 4.62
C ARG A 129 0.76 -10.66 3.20
N TYR A 130 2.05 -10.36 3.03
CA TYR A 130 2.64 -10.12 1.71
C TYR A 130 2.43 -11.31 0.75
N HIS A 131 2.44 -12.54 1.29
CA HIS A 131 2.22 -13.75 0.50
C HIS A 131 0.83 -13.81 -0.13
N GLY A 132 -0.20 -13.36 0.59
CA GLY A 132 -1.58 -13.25 0.09
C GLY A 132 -1.75 -12.24 -1.05
N PHE A 133 -0.79 -11.31 -1.24
CA PHE A 133 -0.83 -10.35 -2.35
C PHE A 133 -0.30 -10.95 -3.65
N LEU A 134 0.55 -11.98 -3.60
CA LEU A 134 1.15 -12.61 -4.78
C LEU A 134 0.12 -13.09 -5.81
N PRO A 135 -1.00 -13.74 -5.40
CA PRO A 135 -2.00 -14.16 -6.36
C PRO A 135 -3.05 -13.09 -6.69
N SER A 136 -3.12 -11.96 -5.98
CA SER A 136 -4.21 -10.98 -6.01
C SER A 136 -4.43 -10.23 -7.33
N SER A 137 -3.59 -10.46 -8.35
CA SER A 137 -3.53 -9.72 -9.63
C SER A 137 -3.49 -8.20 -9.49
N SER A 138 -3.05 -7.71 -8.32
CA SER A 138 -2.89 -6.31 -7.96
C SER A 138 -1.39 -5.97 -7.89
N LEU A 139 -1.05 -4.68 -7.77
CA LEU A 139 0.33 -4.23 -7.58
C LEU A 139 0.62 -4.12 -6.07
N PRO A 140 1.47 -4.99 -5.49
CA PRO A 140 1.94 -4.80 -4.14
C PRO A 140 2.92 -3.63 -4.08
N LEU A 141 2.74 -2.77 -3.09
CA LEU A 141 3.73 -1.79 -2.68
C LEU A 141 4.37 -2.35 -1.41
N LYS A 142 5.70 -2.43 -1.29
CA LYS A 142 6.35 -3.02 -0.11
C LYS A 142 7.33 -2.03 0.55
N ALA A 143 7.14 -1.82 1.84
CA ALA A 143 8.08 -1.13 2.72
C ALA A 143 8.40 -2.06 3.89
N THR A 144 9.66 -2.53 3.95
CA THR A 144 10.13 -3.41 5.01
C THR A 144 11.58 -3.12 5.37
N ILE A 145 11.98 -3.42 6.60
CA ILE A 145 13.38 -3.47 7.03
C ILE A 145 13.90 -4.92 7.14
N TYR A 146 13.01 -5.91 7.04
CA TYR A 146 13.35 -7.30 7.25
C TYR A 146 13.77 -7.96 5.94
N ALA A 147 14.78 -8.83 6.02
CA ALA A 147 15.09 -9.77 4.96
C ALA A 147 14.21 -11.01 5.12
N GLU A 148 13.51 -11.39 4.05
CA GLU A 148 12.57 -12.50 4.04
C GLU A 148 13.00 -13.57 3.03
N ARG A 149 12.69 -14.85 3.31
CA ARG A 149 13.08 -15.97 2.43
C ARG A 149 12.64 -15.80 0.98
N HIS A 150 11.51 -15.13 0.73
CA HIS A 150 10.98 -14.95 -0.61
C HIS A 150 11.69 -13.84 -1.40
N ASP A 151 12.57 -13.06 -0.78
CA ASP A 151 13.27 -11.94 -1.42
C ASP A 151 14.23 -12.40 -2.52
N ASP A 152 14.85 -13.58 -2.36
CA ASP A 152 15.66 -14.22 -3.41
C ASP A 152 14.85 -14.46 -4.70
N GLY A 153 13.53 -14.56 -4.56
CA GLY A 153 12.59 -14.73 -5.64
C GLY A 153 11.96 -13.43 -6.13
N LEU A 154 12.08 -12.31 -5.43
CA LEU A 154 11.28 -11.12 -5.72
C LEU A 154 12.15 -9.91 -5.97
N THR A 155 12.28 -9.57 -7.25
CA THR A 155 12.99 -8.37 -7.69
C THR A 155 12.09 -7.13 -7.61
N PRO A 156 12.55 -6.04 -6.95
CA PRO A 156 11.88 -4.74 -6.98
C PRO A 156 11.61 -4.24 -8.40
N TRP A 157 10.52 -3.50 -8.59
CA TRP A 157 10.02 -2.97 -9.87
C TRP A 157 9.58 -4.02 -10.90
N MET A 158 9.92 -5.29 -10.70
CA MET A 158 9.47 -6.41 -11.55
C MET A 158 8.29 -7.15 -10.94
N HIS A 159 8.29 -7.32 -9.61
CA HIS A 159 7.28 -8.10 -8.88
C HIS A 159 6.46 -7.26 -7.90
N PHE A 160 7.06 -6.17 -7.38
CA PHE A 160 6.41 -5.22 -6.48
C PHE A 160 7.06 -3.85 -6.64
N ALA A 161 6.39 -2.79 -6.21
CA ALA A 161 7.01 -1.46 -6.11
C ALA A 161 7.57 -1.25 -4.69
N PRO A 162 8.89 -1.08 -4.51
CA PRO A 162 9.45 -0.73 -3.22
C PRO A 162 9.07 0.72 -2.87
N PHE A 163 8.88 1.00 -1.59
CA PHE A 163 8.75 2.36 -1.09
C PHE A 163 9.44 2.49 0.28
N ASP A 164 9.84 3.71 0.62
CA ASP A 164 10.66 3.97 1.80
C ASP A 164 9.85 3.84 3.11
N ASN A 165 10.49 3.54 4.25
CA ASN A 165 9.81 3.39 5.55
C ASN A 165 9.35 4.71 6.19
N THR A 166 9.69 5.86 5.59
CA THR A 166 9.11 7.18 5.91
C THR A 166 7.79 7.41 5.18
N PHE A 167 7.56 6.68 4.07
CA PHE A 167 6.44 6.74 3.12
C PHE A 167 6.37 8.03 2.30
N HIS A 168 7.45 8.81 2.25
CA HIS A 168 7.46 10.08 1.54
C HIS A 168 7.34 9.91 0.02
N ASP A 169 7.83 8.80 -0.52
CA ASP A 169 7.73 8.44 -1.93
C ASP A 169 6.36 7.85 -2.32
N LEU A 170 5.51 7.46 -1.36
CA LEU A 170 4.22 6.81 -1.59
C LEU A 170 3.32 7.59 -2.55
N TYR A 171 3.18 8.91 -2.36
CA TYR A 171 2.34 9.73 -3.24
C TYR A 171 2.90 9.83 -4.66
N SER A 172 4.23 9.87 -4.81
CA SER A 172 4.86 9.92 -6.12
C SER A 172 4.68 8.60 -6.88
N ILE A 173 4.80 7.47 -6.16
CA ILE A 173 4.54 6.13 -6.71
C ILE A 173 3.09 6.02 -7.17
N LEU A 174 2.15 6.45 -6.34
CA LEU A 174 0.72 6.40 -6.66
C LEU A 174 0.36 7.31 -7.83
N ASP A 175 0.90 8.53 -7.87
CA ASP A 175 0.69 9.46 -8.97
C ASP A 175 1.23 8.91 -10.30
N TYR A 176 2.36 8.22 -10.27
CA TYR A 176 2.90 7.54 -11.45
C TYR A 176 1.99 6.40 -11.92
N PHE A 177 1.62 5.47 -11.04
CA PHE A 177 0.88 4.27 -11.44
C PHE A 177 -0.63 4.50 -11.65
N ALA A 178 -1.23 5.45 -10.93
CA ALA A 178 -2.66 5.75 -10.98
C ALA A 178 -3.01 6.84 -12.01
N ASP A 179 -2.13 7.08 -12.99
CA ASP A 179 -2.27 8.09 -14.04
C ASP A 179 -3.54 7.93 -14.89
N GLY A 180 -4.09 6.73 -14.97
CA GLY A 180 -5.43 6.44 -15.51
C GLY A 180 -5.45 5.21 -16.42
N PRO A 181 -6.62 4.61 -16.69
CA PRO A 181 -6.72 3.36 -17.44
C PRO A 181 -6.01 3.40 -18.80
N GLY A 182 -5.10 2.45 -19.04
CA GLY A 182 -4.40 2.32 -20.32
C GLY A 182 -3.30 3.35 -20.58
N ARG A 183 -3.02 4.25 -19.62
CA ARG A 183 -1.85 5.13 -19.70
C ARG A 183 -0.56 4.39 -19.32
N PRO A 184 0.63 4.98 -19.55
CA PRO A 184 1.90 4.30 -19.32
C PRO A 184 2.06 3.77 -17.88
N GLY A 185 1.64 4.56 -16.89
CA GLY A 185 1.68 4.17 -15.47
C GLY A 185 0.80 2.97 -15.16
N ASP A 186 -0.48 3.04 -15.51
CA ASP A 186 -1.43 1.94 -15.34
C ASP A 186 -0.99 0.66 -16.08
N THR A 187 -0.39 0.81 -17.26
CA THR A 187 0.13 -0.32 -18.04
C THR A 187 1.35 -0.96 -17.37
N ALA A 188 2.25 -0.16 -16.81
CA ALA A 188 3.39 -0.64 -16.03
C ALA A 188 2.93 -1.37 -14.76
N ALA A 189 1.96 -0.80 -14.03
CA ALA A 189 1.38 -1.43 -12.85
C ALA A 189 0.73 -2.78 -13.20
N GLN A 190 -0.03 -2.82 -14.30
CA GLN A 190 -0.62 -4.05 -14.80
C GLN A 190 0.44 -5.10 -15.17
N PHE A 191 1.55 -4.68 -15.78
CA PHE A 191 2.64 -5.58 -16.14
C PHE A 191 3.22 -6.27 -14.90
N VAL A 192 3.54 -5.50 -13.86
CA VAL A 192 4.06 -6.02 -12.59
C VAL A 192 3.06 -6.98 -11.95
N ALA A 193 1.79 -6.58 -11.85
CA ALA A 193 0.72 -7.40 -11.28
C ALA A 193 0.55 -8.74 -12.02
N LYS A 194 0.60 -8.74 -13.36
CA LYS A 194 0.53 -9.97 -14.17
C LYS A 194 1.76 -10.86 -13.99
N LYS A 195 2.95 -10.27 -13.90
CA LYS A 195 4.20 -11.03 -13.71
C LYS A 195 4.19 -11.75 -12.36
N LEU A 196 3.70 -11.08 -11.33
CA LEU A 196 3.56 -11.62 -9.99
C LEU A 196 2.69 -12.88 -9.96
N VAL A 197 1.49 -12.82 -10.56
CA VAL A 197 0.55 -13.96 -10.62
C VAL A 197 1.17 -15.18 -11.30
N ARG A 198 1.89 -15.00 -12.41
CA ARG A 198 2.55 -16.11 -13.12
C ARG A 198 3.62 -16.79 -12.25
N ARG A 199 4.26 -16.03 -11.37
CA ARG A 199 5.29 -16.55 -10.47
C ARG A 199 4.68 -17.22 -9.24
N GLY A 200 3.65 -16.61 -8.63
CA GLY A 200 2.90 -17.19 -7.51
C GLY A 200 2.37 -18.59 -7.82
N ARG A 201 1.89 -18.82 -9.05
CA ARG A 201 1.39 -20.13 -9.50
C ARG A 201 2.45 -21.20 -9.77
N SER A 202 3.73 -20.85 -9.87
CA SER A 202 4.78 -21.79 -10.33
C SER A 202 5.79 -22.21 -9.26
N ARG A 203 5.83 -21.58 -8.08
CA ARG A 203 6.93 -21.77 -7.13
C ARG A 203 6.59 -21.69 -5.65
N PHE A 204 5.33 -21.45 -5.28
CA PHE A 204 4.91 -21.35 -3.89
C PHE A 204 3.68 -22.19 -3.63
#